data_AF-A0A269Z174-F1
#
_entry.id   AF-A0A269Z174-F1
#
_cell.length_a   1.000
_cell.length_b   1.000
_cell.length_c   1.000
_cell.angle_alpha   90.00
_cell.angle_beta   90.00
_cell.angle_gamma   90.00
#
_symmetry.space_group_name_H-M   'P 1'
#
loop_
_entity.id
_entity.type
_entity.pdbx_description
1 polymer ?
#
loop_
_entity_poly.entity_id
_entity_poly.type
_entity_poly.pdbx_seq_one_letter_code
_entity_poly.pdbx_strand_id
1 'polypeptide(L)'
;TPMVKQYEKGMLEFMSQEDYTNLVCDQLEILPPEMIIHRITGDGPIDLMVGPMWSVNKWEVLNEIDNELARRDSYQGKKFEHKVKS
;
A
#
# COMPACT_ATOMS: atom_id res chain seq x y z
N THR A 1 -20.38 6.28 5.79
CA THR A 1 -19.94 5.56 7.01
C THR A 1 -19.42 6.57 8.04
N PRO A 2 -19.11 6.19 9.30
CA PRO A 2 -18.50 7.11 10.27
C PRO A 2 -17.20 7.76 9.78
N MET A 3 -16.36 7.03 9.03
CA MET A 3 -15.12 7.55 8.47
C MET A 3 -15.34 8.64 7.42
N VAL A 4 -16.41 8.55 6.60
CA VAL A 4 -16.77 9.62 5.65
C VAL A 4 -17.09 10.93 6.38
N LYS A 5 -17.83 10.86 7.50
CA LYS A 5 -18.14 12.03 8.32
C LYS A 5 -16.91 12.66 8.97
N GLN A 6 -15.85 11.88 9.22
CA GLN A 6 -14.59 12.38 9.75
C GLN A 6 -13.78 13.10 8.66
N TYR A 7 -13.74 12.53 7.45
CA TYR A 7 -13.14 13.16 6.27
C TYR A 7 -13.80 14.50 5.94
N GLU A 8 -15.14 14.54 5.89
CA GLU A 8 -15.91 15.78 5.65
C GLU A 8 -15.66 16.87 6.69
N LYS A 9 -15.23 16.50 7.91
CA LYS A 9 -14.86 17.42 8.99
C LYS A 9 -13.37 17.79 9.00
N GLY A 10 -12.59 17.35 8.02
CA GLY A 10 -11.14 17.57 7.94
C GLY A 10 -10.34 16.84 9.01
N MET A 11 -10.92 15.81 9.65
CA MET A 11 -10.23 15.02 10.68
C MET A 11 -9.36 13.90 10.11
N LEU A 12 -9.49 13.63 8.81
CA LEU A 12 -8.77 12.61 8.08
C LEU A 12 -8.46 13.14 6.69
N GLU A 13 -7.26 12.83 6.21
CA GLU A 13 -6.83 13.15 4.84
C GLU A 13 -6.49 11.85 4.12
N PHE A 14 -6.66 11.85 2.81
CA PHE A 14 -6.23 10.72 2.00
C PHE A 14 -4.72 10.75 1.80
N MET A 15 -4.13 9.57 1.85
CA MET A 15 -2.72 9.37 1.50
C MET A 15 -2.50 9.70 0.02
N SER A 16 -1.36 10.31 -0.30
CA SER A 16 -0.92 10.43 -1.69
C SER A 16 -0.57 9.04 -2.24
N GLN A 17 -0.58 8.89 -3.57
CA GLN A 17 -0.15 7.63 -4.19
C GLN A 17 1.32 7.31 -3.85
N GLU A 18 2.17 8.34 -3.85
CA GLU A 18 3.59 8.21 -3.50
C GLU A 18 3.79 7.71 -2.07
N ASP A 19 3.10 8.31 -1.09
CA ASP A 19 3.19 7.87 0.31
C ASP A 19 2.71 6.42 0.47
N TYR A 20 1.65 6.05 -0.23
CA TYR A 20 1.13 4.68 -0.23
C TYR A 20 2.12 3.69 -0.83
N THR A 21 2.68 4.00 -2.00
CA THR A 21 3.70 3.18 -2.66
C THR A 21 4.92 2.98 -1.75
N ASN A 22 5.42 4.05 -1.14
CA ASN A 22 6.55 3.98 -0.22
C ASN A 22 6.24 3.09 0.99
N LEU A 23 5.06 3.27 1.60
CA LEU A 23 4.62 2.49 2.75
C LEU A 23 4.48 1.01 2.42
N VAL A 24 3.91 0.67 1.26
CA VAL A 24 3.79 -0.71 0.81
C VAL A 24 5.18 -1.32 0.60
N CYS A 25 6.10 -0.63 -0.07
CA CYS A 25 7.46 -1.13 -0.27
C CYS A 25 8.17 -1.37 1.07
N ASP A 26 8.04 -0.46 2.03
CA ASP A 26 8.60 -0.63 3.38
C ASP A 26 8.06 -1.88 4.08
N GLN A 27 6.76 -2.16 3.93
CA GLN A 27 6.15 -3.37 4.46
C GLN A 27 6.67 -4.62 3.75
N LEU A 28 6.69 -4.64 2.41
CA LEU A 28 7.17 -5.76 1.62
C LEU A 28 8.60 -6.17 2.03
N GLU A 29 9.48 -5.19 2.22
CA GLU A 29 10.87 -5.43 2.57
C GLU A 29 11.07 -6.18 3.90
N ILE A 30 10.16 -6.00 4.87
CA ILE A 30 10.27 -6.60 6.21
C ILE A 30 9.40 -7.85 6.39
N LEU A 31 8.53 -8.17 5.43
CA LEU A 31 7.71 -9.38 5.49
C LEU A 31 8.57 -10.63 5.21
N PRO A 32 8.24 -11.79 5.78
CA PRO A 32 8.94 -13.03 5.47
C PRO A 32 8.91 -13.34 3.96
N PRO A 33 10.02 -13.78 3.35
CA PRO A 33 10.08 -14.07 1.91
C PRO A 33 9.16 -15.23 1.49
N GLU A 34 8.79 -16.13 2.41
CA GLU A 34 7.87 -17.23 2.18
C GLU A 34 6.38 -16.84 2.28
N MET A 35 6.08 -15.62 2.75
CA MET A 35 4.70 -15.15 2.89
C MET A 35 4.10 -14.79 1.54
N ILE A 36 2.90 -15.32 1.24
CA ILE A 36 2.16 -14.96 0.03
C ILE A 36 1.18 -13.83 0.34
N ILE A 37 1.33 -12.72 -0.37
CA ILE A 37 0.41 -11.59 -0.28
C ILE A 37 -0.69 -11.78 -1.30
N HIS A 38 -1.93 -11.96 -0.82
CA HIS A 38 -3.07 -12.22 -1.70
C HIS A 38 -3.48 -10.99 -2.53
N ARG A 39 -3.45 -9.79 -1.91
CA ARG A 39 -3.85 -8.53 -2.54
C ARG A 39 -3.12 -7.37 -1.89
N ILE A 40 -2.53 -6.52 -2.73
CA ILE A 40 -1.93 -5.25 -2.30
C ILE A 40 -2.95 -4.11 -2.47
N THR A 41 -3.70 -4.12 -3.58
CA THR A 41 -4.75 -3.15 -3.89
C THR A 41 -6.16 -3.75 -3.78
N GLY A 42 -7.13 -2.90 -3.46
CA GLY A 42 -8.54 -3.26 -3.26
C GLY A 42 -9.45 -2.70 -4.35
N ASP A 43 -10.57 -3.40 -4.58
CA ASP A 43 -11.57 -3.01 -5.58
C ASP A 43 -12.85 -2.57 -4.88
N GLY A 44 -13.18 -1.28 -4.98
CA GLY A 44 -14.49 -0.77 -4.63
C GLY A 44 -15.25 -0.36 -5.90
N PRO A 45 -16.60 -0.48 -5.92
CA PRO A 45 -17.41 0.16 -6.96
C PRO A 45 -17.07 1.66 -7.00
N ILE A 46 -16.68 2.16 -8.17
CA ILE A 46 -16.21 3.55 -8.35
C ILE A 46 -17.30 4.55 -7.95
N ASP A 47 -18.57 4.20 -8.21
CA ASP A 47 -19.77 4.97 -7.89
C ASP A 47 -20.01 5.13 -6.37
N LEU A 48 -19.39 4.30 -5.54
CA LEU A 48 -19.47 4.36 -4.08
C LEU A 48 -18.17 4.88 -3.44
N MET A 49 -17.18 5.27 -4.24
CA MET A 49 -15.86 5.65 -3.76
C MET A 49 -15.81 7.12 -3.32
N VAL A 50 -15.33 7.37 -2.11
CA VAL A 50 -15.12 8.73 -1.57
C VAL A 50 -13.70 9.25 -1.90
N GLY A 51 -12.76 8.34 -2.17
CA GLY A 51 -11.37 8.63 -2.53
C GLY A 51 -10.41 7.68 -1.82
N PRO A 52 -9.08 7.79 -2.09
CA PRO A 52 -8.48 8.66 -3.09
C PRO A 52 -8.62 8.11 -4.52
N MET A 53 -8.78 9.01 -5.50
CA MET A 53 -9.11 8.60 -6.87
C MET A 53 -7.98 7.84 -7.57
N TRP A 54 -6.72 8.06 -7.21
CA TRP A 54 -5.60 7.30 -7.78
C TRP A 54 -5.73 5.79 -7.53
N SER A 55 -6.40 5.38 -6.46
CA SER A 55 -6.56 3.97 -6.11
C SER A 55 -7.44 3.17 -7.08
N VAL A 56 -8.19 3.85 -7.98
CA VAL A 56 -8.99 3.18 -9.01
C VAL A 56 -8.12 2.50 -10.07
N ASN A 57 -6.92 3.05 -10.33
CA ASN A 57 -6.05 2.57 -11.39
C ASN A 57 -5.06 1.53 -10.85
N LYS A 58 -5.54 0.30 -10.67
CA LYS A 58 -4.78 -0.79 -10.05
C LYS A 58 -3.44 -1.06 -10.73
N TRP A 59 -3.41 -1.02 -12.06
CA TRP A 59 -2.20 -1.29 -12.83
C TRP A 59 -1.14 -0.23 -12.60
N GLU A 60 -1.54 1.04 -12.56
CA GLU A 60 -0.65 2.15 -12.25
C GLU A 60 -0.07 2.01 -10.84
N VAL A 61 -0.91 1.71 -9.84
CA VAL A 61 -0.43 1.51 -8.46
C VAL A 61 0.54 0.34 -8.35
N LEU A 62 0.26 -0.80 -8.99
CA LEU A 62 1.17 -1.95 -9.00
C LEU A 62 2.50 -1.62 -9.70
N ASN A 63 2.45 -0.93 -10.83
CA ASN A 63 3.66 -0.50 -11.54
C ASN A 63 4.51 0.45 -10.70
N GLU A 64 3.90 1.38 -9.96
CA GLU A 64 4.63 2.28 -9.07
C GLU A 64 5.32 1.52 -7.93
N ILE A 65 4.68 0.48 -7.38
CA ILE A 65 5.31 -0.39 -6.38
C ILE A 65 6.51 -1.14 -6.97
N ASP A 66 6.35 -1.73 -8.16
CA ASP A 66 7.44 -2.45 -8.84
C ASP A 66 8.60 -1.50 -9.18
N ASN A 67 8.29 -0.29 -9.69
CA ASN A 67 9.28 0.74 -9.99
C ASN A 67 10.01 1.20 -8.73
N GLU A 68 9.30 1.41 -7.62
CA GLU A 68 9.88 1.87 -6.37
C GLU A 68 10.77 0.79 -5.75
N LEU A 69 10.36 -0.48 -5.76
CA LEU A 69 11.22 -1.58 -5.36
C LEU A 69 12.48 -1.66 -6.24
N ALA A 70 12.34 -1.56 -7.56
CA ALA A 70 13.48 -1.55 -8.48
C ALA A 70 14.43 -0.37 -8.21
N ARG A 71 13.88 0.84 -7.98
CA ARG A 71 14.65 2.05 -7.64
C ARG A 71 15.45 1.86 -6.34
N ARG A 72 14.91 1.12 -5.38
CA ARG A 72 15.56 0.77 -4.11
C ARG A 72 16.49 -0.44 -4.22
N ASP A 73 16.61 -1.05 -5.39
CA ASP A 73 17.26 -2.36 -5.59
C ASP A 73 16.65 -3.45 -4.68
N SER A 74 15.36 -3.36 -4.37
CA SER A 74 14.72 -4.07 -3.27
C SER A 74 13.73 -5.14 -3.73
N TYR A 75 13.31 -5.98 -2.78
CA TYR A 75 12.32 -7.05 -2.99
C TYR A 75 11.71 -7.48 -1.64
N GLN A 76 10.64 -8.28 -1.69
CA GLN A 76 9.97 -8.77 -0.49
C GLN A 76 10.93 -9.56 0.41
N GLY A 77 11.00 -9.18 1.69
CA GLY A 77 11.86 -9.82 2.67
C GLY A 77 13.35 -9.48 2.56
N LYS A 78 13.75 -8.53 1.71
CA LYS A 78 15.15 -8.07 1.64
C LYS A 78 15.70 -7.62 3.00
N LYS A 79 14.85 -7.07 3.86
CA LYS A 79 15.17 -6.60 5.22
C LYS A 79 14.58 -7.50 6.31
N PHE A 80 14.12 -8.70 5.99
CA PHE A 80 13.52 -9.59 6.97
C PHE A 80 14.59 -10.12 7.95
N GLU A 81 14.44 -9.79 9.24
CA GLU A 81 15.25 -10.34 10.32
C GLU A 81 14.46 -11.45 11.04
N HIS A 82 14.89 -12.70 10.89
CA HIS A 82 14.29 -13.83 11.59
C HIS A 82 14.66 -13.79 13.08
N LYS A 83 13.93 -13.02 13.89
CA LYS A 83 14.08 -13.04 15.35
C LYS A 83 13.47 -14.32 15.91
N VAL A 84 14.28 -15.36 16.01
CA VAL A 84 13.95 -16.52 16.86
C VAL A 84 13.85 -15.99 18.29
N LYS A 85 12.64 -15.94 18.86
CA LYS A 85 12.50 -15.76 20.30
C LYS A 85 13.16 -16.97 20.97
N SER A 86 14.34 -16.74 21.57
CA SER A 86 14.94 -17.66 22.55
C SER A 86 14.16 -17.60 23.86
#